data_AF-A0A2I1HUI5-F1
#
_entry.id   AF-A0A2I1HUI5-F1
#
_cell.length_a   1.000
_cell.length_b   1.000
_cell.length_c   1.000
_cell.angle_alpha   90.00
_cell.angle_beta   90.00
_cell.angle_gamma   90.00
#
_symmetry.space_group_name_H-M   'P 1'
#
loop_
_entity.id
_entity.type
_entity.pdbx_description
1 polymer ?
#
loop_
_entity_poly.entity_id
_entity_poly.type
_entity_poly.pdbx_seq_one_letter_code
_entity_poly.pdbx_strand_id
1 'polypeptide(L)'
;MSFNRRGCVLHQKHIEIYHNIKNTIQSEPKFLNDKCSHATLLYDRWDSNVKKRIYSQRLGISYNTSYAAAGFRQTHIYNDRRMYRKKFDNFTPSHSGNSNTQKKQKSRFERACRSVFHNRGNNIRNRTPITNINDQLHRARQHRFLFLPSQYIYKPLQHVKHHKRMVLREAEHYKFPIPLISPRIQPGVITTIDNLPLPSGKIQGNVLTSTSDTH
;
A
#
# COMPACT_ATOMS: atom_id res chain seq x y z
N MET A 1 -26.18 23.69 -8.57
CA MET A 1 -24.92 22.99 -8.92
C MET A 1 -23.99 22.92 -7.71
N SER A 2 -23.65 21.73 -7.21
CA SER A 2 -22.69 21.58 -6.12
C SER A 2 -21.26 21.52 -6.67
N PHE A 3 -20.53 22.64 -6.56
CA PHE A 3 -19.12 22.80 -6.99
C PHE A 3 -18.13 21.96 -6.16
N ASN A 4 -18.31 20.63 -6.08
CA ASN A 4 -17.52 19.72 -5.24
C ASN A 4 -17.44 20.13 -3.76
N ARG A 5 -18.42 20.92 -3.28
CA ARG A 5 -18.54 21.30 -1.88
C ARG A 5 -19.40 20.26 -1.17
N ARG A 6 -18.85 19.65 -0.12
CA ARG A 6 -19.61 18.81 0.81
C ARG A 6 -20.03 19.69 1.99
N GLY A 7 -21.33 19.90 2.16
CA GLY A 7 -21.86 20.53 3.37
C GLY A 7 -21.79 19.58 4.56
N CYS A 8 -21.51 20.08 5.76
CA CYS A 8 -21.74 19.31 6.97
C CYS A 8 -23.25 19.20 7.20
N VAL A 9 -23.74 17.97 7.34
CA VAL A 9 -25.17 17.68 7.61
C VAL A 9 -25.68 18.40 8.86
N LEU A 10 -24.80 18.63 9.85
CA LEU A 10 -25.13 19.28 11.12
C LEU A 10 -25.48 20.78 11.02
N HIS A 11 -25.16 21.47 9.91
CA HIS A 11 -25.31 22.93 9.83
C HIS A 11 -26.35 23.42 8.83
N GLN A 12 -27.16 22.52 8.24
CA GLN A 12 -28.16 22.90 7.26
C GLN A 12 -29.55 22.47 7.72
N LYS A 13 -30.36 23.45 8.13
CA LYS A 13 -31.69 23.26 8.71
C LYS A 13 -32.70 22.58 7.76
N HIS A 14 -32.47 22.65 6.45
CA HIS A 14 -33.35 22.08 5.43
C HIS A 14 -32.53 21.27 4.42
N ILE A 15 -32.07 20.07 4.82
CA ILE A 15 -31.63 19.05 3.86
C ILE A 15 -32.82 18.13 3.65
N GLU A 16 -33.48 18.27 2.51
CA GLU A 16 -34.39 17.22 2.04
C GLU A 16 -33.54 16.03 1.62
N ILE A 17 -33.58 14.97 2.43
CA ILE A 17 -32.89 13.72 2.15
C ILE A 17 -33.71 13.01 1.08
N TYR A 18 -33.43 13.32 -0.19
CA TYR A 18 -33.96 12.55 -1.30
C TYR A 18 -33.30 11.17 -1.28
N HIS A 19 -34.01 10.18 -0.74
CA HIS A 19 -33.73 8.78 -1.01
C HIS A 19 -34.05 8.52 -2.49
N ASN A 20 -33.10 8.85 -3.37
CA ASN A 20 -33.15 8.42 -4.77
C ASN A 20 -32.97 6.89 -4.80
N ILE A 21 -34.02 6.15 -4.43
CA ILE A 21 -34.12 4.72 -4.67
C ILE A 21 -34.38 4.60 -6.17
N LYS A 22 -33.30 4.58 -6.95
CA LYS A 22 -33.41 4.18 -8.35
C LYS A 22 -33.79 2.70 -8.36
N ASN A 23 -34.87 2.41 -9.09
CA ASN A 23 -35.41 1.07 -9.31
C ASN A 23 -34.30 0.05 -9.62
N THR A 24 -34.47 -1.15 -9.06
CA THR A 24 -33.61 -2.33 -9.21
C THR A 24 -33.44 -2.71 -10.68
N ILE A 25 -32.44 -2.12 -11.34
CA ILE A 25 -31.87 -2.67 -12.56
C ILE A 25 -31.05 -3.87 -12.11
N GLN A 26 -31.31 -5.03 -12.72
CA GLN A 26 -30.71 -6.35 -12.47
C GLN A 26 -29.29 -6.21 -11.89
N SER A 27 -29.11 -6.61 -10.64
CA SER A 27 -27.83 -6.44 -9.97
C SER A 27 -26.81 -7.38 -10.60
N GLU A 28 -25.89 -6.80 -11.38
CA GLU A 28 -24.51 -7.29 -11.53
C GLU A 28 -24.06 -7.98 -10.23
N PRO A 29 -23.34 -9.12 -10.28
CA PRO A 29 -23.00 -9.90 -9.11
C PRO A 29 -22.44 -8.96 -8.04
N LYS A 30 -23.23 -8.79 -6.98
CA LYS A 30 -23.04 -7.75 -5.98
C LYS A 30 -21.65 -7.98 -5.42
N PHE A 31 -20.68 -7.10 -5.71
CA PHE A 31 -19.34 -7.20 -5.15
C PHE A 31 -19.49 -7.35 -3.63
N LEU A 32 -19.23 -8.56 -3.14
CA LEU A 32 -19.40 -8.86 -1.73
C LEU A 32 -18.31 -8.06 -1.02
N ASN A 33 -18.73 -7.11 -0.19
CA ASN A 33 -17.81 -6.30 0.61
C ASN A 33 -17.29 -7.12 1.79
N ASP A 34 -16.63 -8.24 1.48
CA ASP A 34 -16.00 -9.12 2.45
C ASP A 34 -14.48 -8.92 2.43
N LYS A 35 -13.82 -9.45 3.46
CA LYS A 35 -12.38 -9.29 3.64
C LYS A 35 -11.59 -10.00 2.54
N CYS A 36 -12.09 -11.15 2.06
CA CYS A 36 -11.42 -11.96 1.05
C CYS A 36 -11.44 -11.26 -0.31
N SER A 37 -12.60 -10.78 -0.77
CA SER A 37 -12.72 -10.03 -2.03
C SER A 37 -11.86 -8.77 -2.01
N HIS A 38 -11.80 -8.07 -0.88
CA HIS A 38 -10.90 -6.92 -0.76
C HIS A 38 -9.41 -7.30 -0.83
N ALA A 39 -9.02 -8.45 -0.25
CA ALA A 39 -7.65 -8.93 -0.30
C ALA A 39 -7.26 -9.43 -1.70
N THR A 40 -8.15 -10.15 -2.39
CA THR A 40 -8.00 -10.55 -3.79
C THR A 40 -7.83 -9.35 -4.70
N LEU A 41 -8.70 -8.33 -4.59
CA LEU A 41 -8.57 -7.09 -5.35
C LEU A 41 -7.24 -6.36 -5.12
N LEU A 42 -6.69 -6.43 -3.90
CA LEU A 42 -5.37 -5.87 -3.60
C LEU A 42 -4.24 -6.68 -4.22
N TYR A 43 -4.37 -8.00 -4.24
CA TYR A 43 -3.44 -8.89 -4.93
C TYR A 43 -3.43 -8.57 -6.43
N ASP A 44 -4.57 -8.58 -7.11
CA ASP A 44 -4.65 -8.36 -8.57
C ASP A 44 -4.06 -7.00 -8.96
N ARG A 45 -4.36 -5.96 -8.18
CA ARG A 45 -3.81 -4.61 -8.42
C ARG A 45 -2.30 -4.54 -8.20
N TRP A 46 -1.77 -5.31 -7.25
CA TRP A 46 -0.34 -5.39 -7.02
C TRP A 46 0.35 -6.18 -8.13
N ASP A 47 -0.20 -7.34 -8.49
CA ASP A 47 0.33 -8.27 -9.47
C ASP A 47 0.35 -7.65 -10.88
N SER A 48 -0.77 -7.04 -11.29
CA SER A 48 -0.86 -6.27 -12.54
C SER A 48 -0.15 -4.89 -12.48
N ASN A 49 0.48 -4.55 -11.36
CA ASN A 49 1.18 -3.27 -11.12
C ASN A 49 0.33 -2.04 -11.52
N VAL A 50 -0.96 -2.06 -11.18
CA VAL A 50 -1.91 -1.02 -11.57
C VAL A 50 -1.52 0.31 -10.92
N LYS A 51 -1.31 1.32 -11.77
CA LYS A 51 -1.02 2.69 -11.33
C LYS A 51 -2.24 3.57 -11.53
N LYS A 52 -2.70 4.19 -10.44
CA LYS A 52 -3.75 5.20 -10.48
C LYS A 52 -3.14 6.59 -10.34
N ARG A 53 -3.36 7.46 -11.32
CA ARG A 53 -3.03 8.89 -11.21
C ARG A 53 -4.05 9.60 -10.33
N ILE A 54 -3.58 10.41 -9.39
CA ILE A 54 -4.37 11.21 -8.46
C ILE A 54 -4.05 12.68 -8.67
N TYR A 55 -5.10 13.52 -8.67
CA TYR A 55 -4.97 14.97 -8.70
C TYR A 55 -5.59 15.60 -7.45
N SER A 56 -4.84 16.48 -6.78
CA SER A 56 -5.32 17.26 -5.65
C SER A 56 -5.66 18.68 -6.09
N GLN A 57 -6.94 18.96 -6.31
CA GLN A 57 -7.43 20.31 -6.63
C GLN A 57 -7.12 21.33 -5.52
N ARG A 58 -6.97 20.89 -4.27
CA ARG A 58 -6.70 21.78 -3.13
C ARG A 58 -5.27 22.32 -3.14
N LEU A 59 -4.31 21.46 -3.47
CA LEU A 59 -2.87 21.76 -3.43
C LEU A 59 -2.30 22.07 -4.82
N GLY A 60 -3.02 21.71 -5.90
CA GLY A 60 -2.51 21.84 -7.26
C GLY A 60 -1.33 20.90 -7.52
N ILE A 61 -1.45 19.63 -7.10
CA ILE A 61 -0.40 18.61 -7.28
C ILE A 61 -1.03 17.33 -7.83
N SER A 62 -0.26 16.56 -8.60
CA SER A 62 -0.57 15.21 -9.01
C SER A 62 0.51 14.22 -8.57
N TYR A 63 0.10 12.97 -8.38
CA TYR A 63 0.98 11.85 -8.07
C TYR A 63 0.32 10.55 -8.48
N ASN A 64 1.11 9.50 -8.62
CA ASN A 64 0.62 8.15 -8.88
C ASN A 64 0.51 7.37 -7.57
N THR A 65 -0.45 6.45 -7.53
CA THR A 65 -0.58 5.47 -6.45
C THR A 65 -0.62 4.07 -7.01
N SER A 66 0.12 3.17 -6.38
CA SER A 66 0.09 1.74 -6.68
C SER A 66 0.21 0.94 -5.39
N TYR A 67 0.03 -0.38 -5.49
CA TYR A 67 0.26 -1.29 -4.38
C TYR A 67 1.60 -1.99 -4.56
N ALA A 68 2.30 -2.23 -3.46
CA ALA A 68 3.53 -3.00 -3.42
C ALA A 68 3.42 -4.03 -2.29
N ALA A 69 3.90 -5.25 -2.52
CA ALA A 69 4.09 -6.22 -1.46
C ALA A 69 5.14 -5.73 -0.44
N ALA A 70 4.99 -6.17 0.80
CA ALA A 70 6.04 -6.06 1.80
C ALA A 70 7.23 -6.92 1.36
N GLY A 71 8.44 -6.34 1.40
CA GLY A 71 9.64 -7.10 1.05
C GLY A 71 10.08 -8.01 2.19
N PHE A 72 10.99 -8.93 1.88
CA PHE A 72 11.58 -9.85 2.86
C PHE A 72 12.09 -9.13 4.11
N ARG A 73 12.82 -8.01 3.96
CA ARG A 73 13.33 -7.22 5.10
C ARG A 73 12.21 -6.73 6.01
N GLN A 74 11.09 -6.25 5.45
CA GLN A 74 9.97 -5.77 6.25
C GLN A 74 9.34 -6.89 7.07
N THR A 75 9.15 -8.05 6.46
CA THR A 75 8.46 -9.15 7.12
C THR A 75 9.36 -9.93 8.06
N HIS A 76 10.64 -10.11 7.70
CA HIS A 76 11.60 -10.94 8.44
C HIS A 76 12.40 -10.14 9.48
N ILE A 77 12.94 -8.97 9.11
CA ILE A 77 13.80 -8.17 10.01
C ILE A 77 12.92 -7.32 10.94
N TYR A 78 11.91 -6.65 10.39
CA TYR A 78 11.07 -5.72 11.16
C TYR A 78 9.78 -6.35 11.71
N ASN A 79 9.59 -7.67 11.51
CA ASN A 79 8.41 -8.41 11.99
C ASN A 79 7.07 -7.76 11.56
N ASP A 80 7.05 -7.11 10.39
CA ASP A 80 5.85 -6.48 9.86
C ASP A 80 4.96 -7.53 9.19
N ARG A 81 3.81 -7.81 9.81
CA ARG A 81 2.84 -8.77 9.28
C ARG A 81 2.04 -8.23 8.10
N ARG A 82 2.10 -6.93 7.79
CA ARG A 82 1.28 -6.31 6.73
C ARG A 82 1.74 -6.83 5.36
N MET A 83 0.81 -7.36 4.57
CA MET A 83 1.15 -7.99 3.28
C MET A 83 1.48 -6.94 2.23
N TYR A 84 0.74 -5.82 2.25
CA TYR A 84 0.81 -4.79 1.23
C TYR A 84 1.00 -3.41 1.83
N ARG A 85 1.57 -2.53 1.00
CA ARG A 85 1.74 -1.10 1.25
C ARG A 85 1.32 -0.34 0.02
N LYS A 86 0.69 0.80 0.23
CA LYS A 86 0.36 1.74 -0.84
C LYS A 86 1.57 2.62 -1.12
N LYS A 87 2.05 2.61 -2.36
CA LYS A 87 3.11 3.49 -2.86
C LYS A 87 2.48 4.78 -3.36
N PHE A 88 3.13 5.90 -3.09
CA PHE A 88 2.87 7.21 -3.65
C PHE A 88 4.16 7.69 -4.33
N ASP A 89 4.13 8.00 -5.61
CA ASP A 89 5.30 8.42 -6.39
C ASP A 89 4.93 9.35 -7.55
N ASN A 90 5.91 9.74 -8.37
CA ASN A 90 5.71 10.58 -9.56
C ASN A 90 5.03 11.92 -9.23
N PHE A 91 5.51 12.58 -8.17
CA PHE A 91 5.00 13.88 -7.77
C PHE A 91 5.21 14.91 -8.88
N THR A 92 4.16 15.64 -9.22
CA THR A 92 4.18 16.69 -10.23
C THR A 92 3.32 17.86 -9.76
N PRO A 93 3.84 19.09 -9.74
CA PRO A 93 2.98 20.27 -9.58
C PRO A 93 2.04 20.35 -10.79
N SER A 94 0.74 20.50 -10.53
CA SER A 94 -0.30 20.56 -11.57
C SER A 94 -1.26 21.67 -11.21
N HIS A 95 -0.91 22.88 -11.62
CA HIS A 95 -1.66 24.08 -11.28
C HIS A 95 -2.87 24.26 -12.22
N SER A 96 -3.95 24.83 -11.69
CA SER A 96 -5.10 25.22 -12.52
C SER A 96 -4.72 26.35 -13.48
N GLY A 97 -5.31 26.40 -14.68
CA GLY A 97 -5.11 27.52 -15.62
C GLY A 97 -5.63 28.87 -15.13
N ASN A 98 -6.53 28.89 -14.13
CA ASN A 98 -6.98 30.14 -13.50
C ASN A 98 -5.91 30.67 -12.52
N SER A 99 -5.41 31.88 -12.76
CA SER A 99 -4.33 32.51 -11.99
C SER A 99 -4.65 32.67 -10.50
N ASN A 100 -5.88 33.04 -10.14
CA ASN A 100 -6.31 33.19 -8.74
C ASN A 100 -6.33 31.84 -8.01
N THR A 101 -6.81 30.80 -8.68
CA THR A 101 -6.83 29.44 -8.12
C THR A 101 -5.42 28.88 -7.99
N GLN A 102 -4.56 29.10 -8.98
CA GLN A 102 -3.15 28.70 -8.94
C GLN A 102 -2.42 29.35 -7.78
N LYS A 103 -2.56 30.68 -7.58
CA LYS A 103 -1.96 31.40 -6.44
C LYS A 103 -2.39 30.78 -5.10
N LYS A 104 -3.68 30.46 -4.95
CA LYS A 104 -4.22 29.81 -3.74
C LYS A 104 -3.69 28.38 -3.55
N GLN A 105 -3.60 27.60 -4.62
CA GLN A 105 -3.03 26.23 -4.59
C GLN A 105 -1.57 26.26 -4.14
N LYS A 106 -0.75 27.12 -4.77
CA LYS A 106 0.67 27.31 -4.41
C LYS A 106 0.84 27.70 -2.95
N SER A 107 0.12 28.72 -2.48
CA SER A 107 0.16 29.16 -1.08
C SER A 107 -0.21 28.04 -0.10
N ARG A 108 -1.21 27.20 -0.44
CA ARG A 108 -1.61 26.06 0.40
C ARG A 108 -0.56 24.96 0.40
N PHE A 109 0.07 24.69 -0.73
CA PHE A 109 1.16 23.71 -0.84
C PHE A 109 2.37 24.16 -0.02
N GLU A 110 2.81 25.41 -0.17
CA GLU A 110 3.89 25.99 0.64
C GLU A 110 3.58 25.94 2.14
N ARG A 111 2.34 26.24 2.53
CA ARG A 111 1.90 26.09 3.92
C ARG A 111 2.00 24.65 4.41
N ALA A 112 1.68 23.67 3.55
CA ALA A 112 1.84 22.25 3.88
C ALA A 112 3.32 21.89 4.04
N CYS A 113 4.20 22.35 3.14
CA CYS A 113 5.65 22.20 3.29
C CYS A 113 6.15 22.77 4.62
N ARG A 114 5.78 24.02 4.95
CA ARG A 114 6.14 24.64 6.23
C ARG A 114 5.64 23.80 7.41
N SER A 115 4.39 23.35 7.36
CA SER A 115 3.80 22.51 8.41
C SER A 115 4.55 21.18 8.64
N VAL A 116 5.11 20.58 7.59
CA VAL A 116 5.82 19.29 7.67
C VAL A 116 7.27 19.48 8.08
N PHE A 117 7.95 20.49 7.54
CA PHE A 117 9.38 20.72 7.70
C PHE A 117 9.76 21.67 8.83
N HIS A 118 8.78 22.31 9.49
CA HIS A 118 9.06 23.10 10.69
C HIS A 118 8.85 22.24 11.93
N ASN A 119 9.76 22.38 12.89
CA ASN A 119 9.67 21.72 14.18
C ASN A 119 8.46 22.26 14.96
N ARG A 120 7.43 21.42 15.13
CA ARG A 120 6.25 21.71 15.97
C ARG A 120 6.47 21.41 17.46
N GLY A 121 7.71 21.14 17.88
CA GLY A 121 8.02 20.84 19.27
C GLY A 121 7.67 22.00 20.20
N ASN A 122 7.35 21.67 21.46
CA ASN A 122 6.99 22.66 22.48
C ASN A 122 8.16 23.60 22.85
N ASN A 123 9.40 23.20 22.55
CA ASN A 123 10.56 24.03 22.82
C ASN A 123 10.70 25.10 21.73
N ILE A 124 10.34 26.34 22.09
CA ILE A 124 10.33 27.52 21.20
C ILE A 124 11.72 27.76 20.58
N ARG A 125 12.80 27.41 21.28
CA ARG A 125 14.19 27.57 20.82
C ARG A 125 14.57 26.61 19.67
N ASN A 126 13.80 25.53 19.47
CA ASN A 126 14.07 24.52 18.46
C ASN A 126 13.14 24.62 17.23
N ARG A 127 12.41 25.73 17.07
CA ARG A 127 11.49 25.98 15.94
C ARG A 127 12.19 26.32 14.63
N THR A 128 13.37 25.77 14.39
CA THR A 128 14.11 25.98 13.14
C THR A 128 13.50 25.15 12.01
N PRO A 129 13.39 25.70 10.78
CA PRO A 129 13.03 24.93 9.61
C PRO A 129 14.12 23.90 9.30
N ILE A 130 13.72 22.69 8.93
CA ILE A 130 14.64 21.70 8.40
C ILE A 130 15.10 22.14 7.00
N THR A 131 16.39 22.44 6.84
CA THR A 131 16.99 22.85 5.56
C THR A 131 17.65 21.70 4.82
N ASN A 132 18.17 20.70 5.53
CA ASN A 132 18.84 19.54 4.94
C ASN A 132 17.85 18.64 4.18
N ILE A 133 18.18 18.31 2.92
CA ILE A 133 17.33 17.49 2.05
C ILE A 133 17.08 16.08 2.60
N ASN A 134 18.06 15.46 3.26
CA ASN A 134 17.92 14.12 3.84
C ASN A 134 16.96 14.13 5.02
N ASP A 135 17.05 15.14 5.87
CA ASP A 135 16.14 15.32 7.00
C ASP A 135 14.73 15.66 6.52
N GLN A 136 14.60 16.49 5.48
CA GLN A 136 13.31 16.75 4.83
C GLN A 136 12.72 15.46 4.27
N LEU A 137 13.50 14.64 3.56
CA LEU A 137 13.06 13.35 3.04
C LEU A 137 12.65 12.38 4.16
N HIS A 138 13.40 12.33 5.27
CA HIS A 138 13.05 11.53 6.43
C HIS A 138 11.71 12.01 7.01
N ARG A 139 11.59 13.31 7.29
CA ARG A 139 10.39 13.93 7.87
C ARG A 139 9.17 13.77 6.97
N ALA A 140 9.35 13.95 5.68
CA ALA A 140 8.33 13.75 4.66
C ALA A 140 7.81 12.30 4.64
N ARG A 141 8.67 11.29 4.83
CA ARG A 141 8.24 9.88 4.96
C ARG A 141 7.39 9.66 6.21
N GLN A 142 7.77 10.24 7.36
CA GLN A 142 6.99 10.15 8.60
C GLN A 142 5.57 10.72 8.43
N HIS A 143 5.47 11.90 7.81
CA HIS A 143 4.20 12.61 7.57
C HIS A 143 3.48 12.18 6.29
N ARG A 144 4.06 11.27 5.51
CA ARG A 144 3.55 10.79 4.22
C ARG A 144 3.29 11.93 3.22
N PHE A 145 4.22 12.87 3.14
CA PHE A 145 4.12 14.08 2.33
C PHE A 145 5.04 14.02 1.11
N LEU A 146 4.49 14.23 -0.09
CA LEU A 146 5.26 14.30 -1.33
C LEU A 146 5.59 15.77 -1.67
N PHE A 147 6.84 16.04 -1.99
CA PHE A 147 7.32 17.37 -2.38
C PHE A 147 8.38 17.39 -3.49
N LEU A 148 8.99 16.24 -3.83
CA LEU A 148 9.96 16.11 -4.92
C LEU A 148 9.49 15.10 -5.97
N PRO A 149 9.76 15.32 -7.27
CA PRO A 149 9.39 14.38 -8.33
C PRO A 149 10.01 12.98 -8.19
N SER A 150 11.27 12.91 -7.74
CA SER A 150 12.00 11.65 -7.52
C SER A 150 11.62 10.92 -6.22
N GLN A 151 10.82 11.55 -5.37
CA GLN A 151 10.44 10.98 -4.09
C GLN A 151 9.35 9.92 -4.26
N TYR A 152 9.46 8.85 -3.46
CA TYR A 152 8.37 7.92 -3.22
C TYR A 152 8.16 7.69 -1.72
N ILE A 153 6.92 7.39 -1.35
CA ILE A 153 6.52 7.07 0.02
C ILE A 153 5.67 5.81 0.04
N TYR A 154 5.85 5.01 1.07
CA TYR A 154 4.98 3.87 1.37
C TYR A 154 4.08 4.15 2.58
N LYS A 155 2.79 3.87 2.45
CA LYS A 155 1.83 3.78 3.55
C LYS A 155 1.44 2.32 3.76
N PRO A 156 1.72 1.72 4.92
CA PRO A 156 1.32 0.34 5.18
C PRO A 156 -0.22 0.18 5.19
N LEU A 157 -0.72 -0.94 4.66
CA LEU A 157 -2.14 -1.31 4.78
C LEU A 157 -2.34 -2.12 6.06
N GLN A 158 -3.21 -1.64 6.95
CA GLN A 158 -3.36 -2.23 8.29
C GLN A 158 -4.31 -3.42 8.32
N HIS A 159 -5.20 -3.59 7.34
CA HIS A 159 -6.28 -4.57 7.37
C HIS A 159 -5.97 -5.89 6.66
N VAL A 160 -4.89 -5.94 5.86
CA VAL A 160 -4.42 -7.15 5.18
C VAL A 160 -3.06 -7.56 5.75
N LYS A 161 -3.07 -8.62 6.56
CA LYS A 161 -1.90 -9.10 7.29
C LYS A 161 -1.77 -10.61 7.13
N HIS A 162 -0.53 -11.07 7.20
CA HIS A 162 -0.24 -12.48 7.38
C HIS A 162 -0.70 -12.96 8.76
N HIS A 163 -1.20 -14.19 8.78
CA HIS A 163 -1.70 -14.87 9.97
C HIS A 163 -0.57 -15.11 10.99
N LYS A 164 0.53 -15.74 10.57
CA LYS A 164 1.70 -16.07 11.40
C LYS A 164 2.89 -15.13 11.13
N ARG A 165 3.76 -14.97 12.14
CA ARG A 165 4.92 -14.04 12.12
C ARG A 165 6.13 -14.56 11.37
N MET A 166 6.27 -15.88 11.24
CA MET A 166 7.41 -16.54 10.64
C MET A 166 6.93 -17.92 10.17
N VAL A 167 7.66 -18.50 9.21
CA VAL A 167 7.46 -19.84 8.67
C VAL A 167 6.34 -19.91 7.65
N LEU A 168 6.76 -20.26 6.42
CA LEU A 168 5.96 -20.76 5.31
C LEU A 168 4.61 -20.04 5.14
N ARG A 169 4.58 -19.09 4.20
CA ARG A 169 3.34 -18.49 3.72
C ARG A 169 2.60 -19.54 2.90
N GLU A 170 2.05 -20.53 3.58
CA GLU A 170 1.25 -21.58 2.98
C GLU A 170 -0.04 -20.91 2.49
N ALA A 171 -0.23 -20.95 1.16
CA ALA A 171 -1.42 -20.43 0.50
C ALA A 171 -2.70 -21.04 1.11
N GLU A 172 -2.60 -22.26 1.64
CA GLU A 172 -3.67 -23.02 2.30
C GLU A 172 -4.36 -22.28 3.46
N HIS A 173 -3.63 -21.39 4.15
CA HIS A 173 -4.17 -20.63 5.28
C HIS A 173 -5.01 -19.41 4.87
N TYR A 174 -5.12 -19.12 3.57
CA TYR A 174 -5.82 -17.95 3.06
C TYR A 174 -6.87 -18.35 2.02
N LYS A 175 -8.06 -17.79 2.16
CA LYS A 175 -9.13 -17.91 1.15
C LYS A 175 -8.95 -16.94 -0.03
N PHE A 176 -7.75 -16.39 -0.20
CA PHE A 176 -7.42 -15.37 -1.21
C PHE A 176 -5.94 -15.50 -1.59
N PRO A 177 -5.55 -15.08 -2.80
CA PRO A 177 -4.17 -15.19 -3.28
C PRO A 177 -3.22 -14.31 -2.47
N ILE A 178 -2.03 -14.85 -2.19
CA ILE A 178 -1.00 -14.18 -1.42
C ILE A 178 0.26 -13.99 -2.28
N PRO A 179 1.01 -12.89 -2.09
CA PRO A 179 2.22 -12.67 -2.87
C PRO A 179 3.30 -13.66 -2.42
N LEU A 180 3.87 -14.41 -3.38
CA LEU A 180 5.08 -15.19 -3.14
C LEU A 180 6.23 -14.21 -2.92
N ILE A 181 6.70 -14.10 -1.68
CA ILE A 181 7.89 -13.31 -1.36
C ILE A 181 9.06 -14.28 -1.41
N SER A 182 9.61 -14.50 -2.61
CA SER A 182 10.90 -15.16 -2.73
C SER A 182 11.95 -14.28 -2.03
N PRO A 183 12.86 -14.84 -1.22
CA PRO A 183 14.01 -14.08 -0.75
C PRO A 183 14.76 -13.62 -2.00
N ARG A 184 14.81 -12.31 -2.23
CA ARG A 184 15.68 -11.74 -3.26
C ARG A 184 17.11 -11.99 -2.78
N ILE A 185 17.68 -13.14 -3.15
CA ILE A 185 19.11 -13.39 -3.05
C ILE A 185 19.75 -12.29 -3.86
N GLN A 186 20.54 -11.43 -3.21
CA GLN A 186 21.36 -10.50 -3.97
C GLN A 186 22.37 -11.35 -4.74
N PRO A 187 22.49 -11.22 -6.07
CA PRO A 187 23.51 -11.95 -6.81
C PRO A 187 24.88 -11.58 -6.24
N GLY A 188 25.53 -12.53 -5.56
CA GLY A 188 26.83 -12.33 -4.92
C GLY A 188 27.03 -12.96 -3.53
N VAL A 189 26.00 -13.52 -2.88
CA VAL A 189 26.20 -14.26 -1.62
C VAL A 189 25.55 -15.63 -1.71
N ILE A 190 26.38 -16.65 -1.98
CA ILE A 190 26.02 -18.06 -1.86
C ILE A 190 26.00 -18.37 -0.36
N THR A 191 24.83 -18.45 0.25
CA THR A 191 24.63 -19.27 1.44
C THR A 191 24.06 -20.59 0.96
N THR A 192 24.89 -21.63 1.00
CA THR A 192 24.57 -23.03 0.78
C THR A 192 23.23 -23.39 1.41
N ILE A 193 22.28 -23.79 0.56
CA ILE A 193 20.96 -24.29 0.94
C ILE A 193 21.04 -25.82 1.05
N ASP A 194 22.10 -26.33 1.67
CA ASP A 194 22.17 -27.72 2.08
C ASP A 194 22.11 -27.69 3.60
N ASN A 195 21.06 -28.30 4.16
CA ASN A 195 20.73 -28.52 5.58
C ASN A 195 19.37 -27.94 5.99
N LEU A 196 18.31 -28.48 5.40
CA LEU A 196 17.07 -28.72 6.13
C LEU A 196 16.82 -30.24 6.11
N PRO A 197 16.62 -30.91 7.26
CA PRO A 197 16.41 -32.35 7.30
C PRO A 197 15.04 -32.70 6.70
N LEU A 198 15.04 -33.65 5.77
CA LEU A 198 13.84 -34.28 5.22
C LEU A 198 13.08 -34.99 6.35
N PRO A 199 11.75 -34.84 6.50
CA PRO A 199 11.00 -35.59 7.49
C PRO A 199 10.95 -37.07 7.08
N SER A 200 11.46 -37.93 7.97
CA SER A 200 11.44 -39.38 7.89
C SER A 200 10.02 -39.93 8.04
N GLY A 201 9.28 -39.95 6.92
CA GLY A 201 8.03 -40.71 6.79
C GLY A 201 8.33 -42.16 6.44
N LYS A 202 8.18 -43.07 7.41
CA LYS A 202 8.18 -44.52 7.21
C LYS A 202 7.08 -44.89 6.19
N ILE A 203 7.46 -45.42 5.04
CA ILE A 203 6.55 -46.19 4.18
C ILE A 203 6.86 -47.65 4.43
N GLN A 204 6.02 -48.30 5.24
CA GLN A 204 5.93 -49.75 5.33
C GLN A 204 5.50 -50.31 3.97
N GLY A 205 6.16 -51.39 3.58
CA GLY A 205 6.22 -51.88 2.22
C GLY A 205 4.92 -52.45 1.66
N ASN A 206 4.87 -52.43 0.33
CA ASN A 206 4.11 -53.39 -0.45
C ASN A 206 5.11 -54.12 -1.36
N VAL A 207 5.24 -55.41 -1.11
CA VAL A 207 5.97 -56.38 -1.92
C VAL A 207 5.21 -56.55 -3.24
N LEU A 208 5.87 -56.28 -4.36
CA LEU A 208 5.50 -56.84 -5.66
C LEU A 208 6.70 -57.63 -6.17
N THR A 209 6.57 -58.94 -6.04
CA THR A 209 7.41 -59.95 -6.70
C THR A 209 7.28 -59.81 -8.21
N SER A 210 8.39 -59.55 -8.89
CA SER A 210 8.56 -59.81 -10.33
C SER A 210 9.86 -60.60 -10.48
N THR A 211 9.73 -61.91 -10.67
CA THR A 211 10.83 -62.79 -11.06
C THR A 211 10.93 -62.76 -12.58
N SER A 212 12.06 -62.28 -13.10
CA SER A 212 12.49 -62.53 -14.48
C SER A 212 13.72 -63.42 -14.45
N ASP A 213 13.60 -64.56 -15.13
CA ASP A 213 14.63 -65.54 -15.41
C ASP A 213 15.81 -64.93 -16.19
N THR A 214 17.04 -65.27 -15.82
CA THR A 214 18.12 -65.68 -16.75
C THR A 214 19.29 -66.26 -15.93
N HIS A 215 19.51 -67.57 -15.95
CA HIS A 215 20.58 -68.27 -16.67
C HIS A 215 20.69 -69.74 -16.26
#